data_AF-A0A7K7D0I0-F1
#
_entry.id   AF-A0A7K7D0I0-F1
#
_cell.length_a   1.000
_cell.length_b   1.000
_cell.length_c   1.000
_cell.angle_alpha   90.00
_cell.angle_beta   90.00
_cell.angle_gamma   90.00
#
_symmetry.space_group_name_H-M   'P 1'
#
loop_
_entity.id
_entity.type
_entity.pdbx_description
1 polymer ?
#
loop_
_entity_poly.entity_id
_entity_poly.type
_entity_poly.pdbx_seq_one_letter_code
_entity_poly.pdbx_strand_id
1 'polypeptide(L)'
;GGEPAAAAWGLEGEAEKVVYSRSQVSFAGTKALGDALRLFMPKSTEFMSSDSELWNFLCSLKHEFSPVILRSKDVYGYSSC
;
A
#
# COMPACT_ATOMS: atom_id res chain seq x y z
N GLY A 1 23.83 55.49 -15.97
CA GLY A 1 23.60 54.15 -16.53
C GLY A 1 23.44 53.21 -15.37
N GLY A 2 22.27 52.61 -15.23
CA GLY A 2 22.00 51.59 -14.22
C GLY A 2 21.31 50.44 -14.93
N GLU A 3 21.98 49.30 -14.98
CA GLU A 3 21.38 48.03 -15.38
C GLU A 3 21.23 47.18 -14.11
N PRO A 4 20.07 46.56 -13.88
CA PRO A 4 20.00 45.33 -13.12
C PRO A 4 19.96 44.17 -14.11
N ALA A 5 21.00 43.33 -14.07
CA ALA A 5 20.99 42.03 -14.74
C ALA A 5 19.93 41.14 -14.05
N ALA A 6 18.83 40.90 -14.75
CA ALA A 6 17.81 39.95 -14.34
C ALA A 6 18.43 38.54 -14.29
N ALA A 7 18.24 37.89 -13.13
CA ALA A 7 18.71 36.55 -12.83
C ALA A 7 18.24 35.55 -13.89
N ALA A 8 19.18 35.04 -14.68
CA ALA A 8 18.97 33.86 -15.51
C ALA A 8 19.10 32.61 -14.64
N TRP A 9 18.00 32.21 -14.00
CA TRP A 9 17.85 30.85 -13.49
C TRP A 9 17.26 29.98 -14.59
N GLY A 10 18.12 29.22 -15.26
CA GLY A 10 17.68 28.28 -16.27
C GLY A 10 18.84 27.46 -16.79
N LEU A 11 19.26 26.45 -16.01
CA LEU A 11 19.91 25.22 -16.47
C LEU A 11 20.25 24.35 -15.25
N GLU A 12 19.23 23.87 -14.54
CA GLU A 12 19.37 22.65 -13.76
C GLU A 12 18.57 21.60 -14.53
N GLY A 13 19.28 20.58 -15.03
CA GLY A 13 18.65 19.44 -15.66
C GLY A 13 17.61 18.87 -14.70
N GLU A 14 16.42 18.60 -15.22
CA GLU A 14 15.28 18.08 -14.48
C GLU A 14 15.66 16.74 -13.83
N ALA A 15 16.24 16.80 -12.63
CA ALA A 15 16.38 15.63 -11.78
C ALA A 15 14.95 15.26 -11.36
N GLU A 16 14.40 14.25 -12.04
CA GLU A 16 13.11 13.66 -11.73
C GLU A 16 13.00 13.50 -10.20
N LYS A 17 12.05 14.22 -9.58
CA LYS A 17 11.79 14.11 -8.15
C LYS A 17 11.07 12.79 -7.87
N VAL A 18 11.84 11.71 -7.85
CA VAL A 18 11.35 10.38 -7.51
C VAL A 18 11.09 10.32 -6.01
N VAL A 19 9.81 10.22 -5.63
CA VAL A 19 9.41 9.91 -4.25
C VAL A 19 9.53 8.41 -4.06
N TYR A 20 10.61 7.97 -3.42
CA TYR A 20 10.75 6.58 -3.01
C TYR A 20 9.83 6.31 -1.82
N SER A 21 8.73 5.60 -2.06
CA SER A 21 7.88 5.08 -0.99
C SER A 21 8.63 3.99 -0.23
N ARG A 22 9.02 4.28 1.01
CA ARG A 22 9.65 3.30 1.90
C ARG A 22 8.62 2.82 2.92
N SER A 23 7.93 1.73 2.59
CA SER A 23 7.08 1.05 3.56
C SER A 23 7.93 0.07 4.38
N GLN A 24 8.12 0.36 5.66
CA GLN A 24 8.66 -0.60 6.62
C GLN A 24 7.51 -1.28 7.34
N VAL A 25 7.28 -2.55 7.03
CA VAL A 25 6.33 -3.40 7.76
C VAL A 25 7.07 -4.12 8.87
N SER A 26 6.77 -3.77 10.13
CA SER A 26 7.22 -4.51 11.30
C SER A 26 6.18 -5.57 11.64
N PHE A 27 6.61 -6.82 11.79
CA PHE A 27 5.72 -7.90 12.19
C PHE A 27 5.47 -7.82 13.71
N ALA A 28 4.27 -7.40 14.10
CA ALA A 28 3.83 -7.31 15.49
C ALA A 28 3.12 -8.58 15.99
N GLY A 29 3.24 -9.71 15.27
CA GLY A 29 2.50 -10.94 15.56
C GLY A 29 1.10 -10.98 14.93
N THR A 30 0.32 -12.01 15.28
CA THR A 30 -0.99 -12.32 14.70
C THR A 30 -2.17 -12.00 15.61
N LYS A 31 -1.93 -11.51 16.84
CA LYS A 31 -3.00 -11.29 17.84
C LYS A 31 -4.11 -10.37 17.33
N ALA A 32 -3.75 -9.20 16.79
CA ALA A 32 -4.73 -8.23 16.29
C ALA A 32 -5.56 -8.80 15.14
N LEU A 33 -4.93 -9.58 14.26
CA LEU A 33 -5.60 -10.29 13.17
C LEU A 33 -6.58 -11.33 13.73
N GLY A 34 -6.15 -12.12 14.71
CA GLY A 34 -7.02 -13.11 15.34
C GLY A 34 -8.22 -12.49 16.07
N ASP A 35 -8.00 -11.39 16.79
CA ASP A 35 -9.08 -10.66 17.46
C ASP A 35 -10.09 -10.10 16.44
N ALA A 36 -9.61 -9.55 15.32
CA ALA A 36 -10.46 -9.10 14.23
C ALA A 36 -11.27 -10.24 13.61
N LEU A 37 -10.63 -11.38 13.32
CA LEU A 37 -11.32 -12.55 12.76
C LEU A 37 -12.42 -13.08 13.69
N ARG A 38 -12.20 -13.08 15.01
CA ARG A 38 -13.25 -13.44 15.99
C ARG A 38 -14.42 -12.47 15.98
N LEU A 39 -14.15 -11.17 15.81
CA LEU A 39 -15.19 -10.14 15.77
C LEU A 39 -16.03 -10.22 14.47
N PHE A 40 -15.37 -10.40 13.33
CA PHE A 40 -16.02 -10.36 12.02
C PHE A 40 -16.49 -11.75 11.53
N MET A 41 -15.89 -12.84 12.01
CA MET A 41 -16.19 -14.22 11.60
C MET A 41 -16.33 -15.18 12.80
N PRO A 42 -17.26 -14.92 13.74
CA PRO A 42 -17.34 -15.65 15.01
C PRO A 42 -17.67 -17.15 14.88
N LYS A 43 -18.19 -17.60 13.73
CA LYS A 43 -18.56 -19.01 13.49
C LYS A 43 -17.44 -19.84 12.83
N SER A 44 -16.36 -19.20 12.41
CA SER A 44 -15.33 -19.82 11.57
C SER A 44 -13.96 -19.49 12.13
N THR A 45 -13.67 -19.92 13.35
CA THR A 45 -12.36 -19.69 14.00
C THR A 45 -11.58 -20.99 14.24
N GLU A 46 -12.05 -22.12 13.72
CA GLU A 46 -11.41 -23.44 13.91
C GLU A 46 -9.98 -23.48 13.35
N PHE A 47 -9.72 -22.72 12.28
CA PHE A 47 -8.39 -22.58 11.68
C PHE A 47 -7.39 -21.76 12.54
N MET A 48 -7.83 -21.16 13.66
CA MET A 48 -6.96 -20.37 14.55
C MET A 48 -6.31 -21.22 15.66
N SER A 49 -6.43 -22.55 15.60
CA SER A 49 -5.91 -23.45 16.64
C SER A 49 -4.39 -23.58 16.60
N SER A 50 -3.75 -23.27 15.47
CA SER A 50 -2.30 -23.22 15.30
C SER A 50 -1.86 -22.20 14.25
N ASP A 51 -0.61 -21.74 14.32
CA ASP A 51 -0.05 -20.81 13.31
C ASP A 51 -0.04 -21.42 11.90
N SER A 52 0.14 -22.74 11.78
CA SER A 52 0.13 -23.44 10.49
C SER A 52 -1.26 -23.51 9.87
N GLU A 53 -2.30 -23.80 10.66
CA GLU A 53 -3.69 -23.78 10.17
C GLU A 53 -4.12 -22.36 9.77
N LEU A 54 -3.73 -21.35 10.56
CA LEU A 54 -4.00 -19.96 10.24
C LEU A 54 -3.31 -19.57 8.93
N TRP A 55 -2.05 -19.96 8.74
CA TRP A 55 -1.32 -19.69 7.51
C TRP A 55 -1.93 -20.39 6.30
N ASN A 56 -2.34 -21.65 6.45
CA ASN A 56 -2.99 -22.41 5.39
C ASN A 56 -4.33 -21.79 4.98
N PHE A 57 -5.13 -21.34 5.95
CA PHE A 57 -6.37 -20.61 5.70
C PHE A 57 -6.11 -19.29 4.96
N LEU A 58 -5.14 -18.48 5.41
CA LEU A 58 -4.80 -17.24 4.70
C LEU A 58 -4.32 -17.51 3.27
N CYS A 59 -3.57 -18.60 3.06
CA CYS A 59 -3.14 -19.02 1.74
C CYS A 59 -4.31 -19.46 0.85
N SER A 60 -5.36 -20.09 1.40
CA SER A 60 -6.53 -20.48 0.61
C SER A 60 -7.30 -19.26 0.08
N LEU A 61 -7.32 -18.15 0.83
CA LEU A 61 -7.95 -16.89 0.38
C LEU A 61 -7.20 -16.20 -0.77
N LYS A 62 -5.91 -16.51 -0.96
CA LYS A 62 -5.04 -15.81 -1.91
C LYS A 62 -5.51 -15.89 -3.36
N HIS A 63 -6.24 -16.95 -3.71
CA HIS A 63 -6.79 -17.14 -5.05
C HIS A 63 -8.23 -16.63 -5.20
N GLU A 64 -8.94 -16.49 -4.08
CA GLU A 64 -10.34 -16.07 -4.06
C GLU A 64 -10.48 -14.54 -4.08
N PHE A 65 -9.51 -13.82 -3.51
CA PHE A 65 -9.52 -12.37 -3.40
C PHE A 65 -8.31 -11.74 -4.08
N SER A 66 -8.38 -11.57 -5.41
CA SER A 66 -7.44 -10.71 -6.12
C SER A 66 -7.90 -9.26 -5.97
N PRO A 67 -7.13 -8.37 -5.32
CA PRO A 67 -7.55 -6.98 -5.16
C PRO A 67 -7.66 -6.31 -6.53
N VAL A 68 -8.81 -5.71 -6.82
CA VAL A 68 -8.97 -4.85 -7.98
C VAL A 68 -8.36 -3.49 -7.65
N ILE A 69 -7.21 -3.19 -8.27
CA ILE A 69 -6.57 -1.89 -8.10
C ILE A 69 -7.29 -0.89 -9.01
N LEU A 70 -8.09 -0.02 -8.40
CA LEU A 70 -8.70 1.10 -9.09
C LEU A 70 -7.72 2.28 -9.12
N ARG A 71 -7.29 2.70 -10.31
CA ARG A 71 -6.45 3.89 -10.45
C ARG A 71 -7.31 5.14 -10.54
N SER A 72 -6.70 6.31 -10.36
CA SER A 72 -7.38 7.61 -10.52
C SER A 72 -8.15 7.72 -11.84
N LYS A 73 -7.61 7.10 -12.90
CA LYS A 73 -8.26 7.04 -14.23
C LYS A 73 -9.55 6.24 -14.20
N ASP A 74 -9.57 5.14 -13.46
CA ASP A 74 -10.67 4.17 -13.45
C ASP A 74 -11.82 4.65 -12.53
N VAL A 75 -11.55 5.56 -11.60
CA VAL A 75 -12.55 6.13 -10.66
C VAL A 75 -13.01 7.54 -11.05
N TYR A 76 -12.06 8.43 -11.37
CA TYR A 76 -12.31 9.86 -11.57
C TYR A 76 -11.97 10.34 -12.99
N GLY A 77 -11.42 9.48 -13.85
CA GLY A 77 -11.02 9.85 -15.21
C GLY A 77 -9.69 10.59 -15.32
N TYR A 78 -8.99 10.85 -14.21
CA TYR A 78 -7.67 11.50 -14.24
C TYR A 78 -6.55 10.49 -14.49
N SER A 79 -5.71 10.75 -15.49
CA SER A 79 -4.43 10.05 -15.63
C SER A 79 -3.50 10.47 -14.49
N SER A 80 -2.94 9.53 -13.71
CA SER A 80 -1.79 9.88 -12.87
C SER A 80 -0.54 9.96 -13.77
N CYS A 81 0.31 10.95 -13.50
CA CYS A 81 1.67 11.00 -14.03
C CYS A 81 2.47 9.79 -13.52
#